data_AF-D4ZDQ1-F1
#
_entry.id   AF-D4ZDQ1-F1
#
_cell.length_a   1.000
_cell.length_b   1.000
_cell.length_c   1.000
_cell.angle_alpha   90.00
_cell.angle_beta   90.00
_cell.angle_gamma   90.00
#
_symmetry.space_group_name_H-M   'P 1'
#
loop_
_entity.id
_entity.type
_entity.pdbx_description
1 polymer ?
#
loop_
_entity_poly.entity_id
_entity_poly.type
_entity_poly.pdbx_seq_one_letter_code
_entity_poly.pdbx_strand_id
1 'polypeptide(L)'
;MDDKHHIPREHGQLGENLARTYLEQQGLTFVAKNVRYKFGEIDLVMQQGKTLVFVEVKYRSKSQFGGALHALSTKQIQRLRRAAEHYMQLKHLDVICRFDLIGVEPAQIYWLKNAF
;
A
#
# COMPACT_ATOMS: atom_id res chain seq x y z
N MET A 1 6.10 -10.41 -22.42
CA MET A 1 6.77 -11.17 -21.33
C MET A 1 6.07 -10.76 -20.05
N ASP A 2 4.90 -11.33 -19.82
CA ASP A 2 4.00 -10.97 -18.72
C ASP A 2 4.09 -12.03 -17.64
N ASP A 3 5.07 -11.88 -16.75
CA ASP A 3 5.24 -12.79 -15.63
C ASP A 3 4.26 -12.39 -14.51
N LYS A 4 2.97 -12.67 -14.73
CA LYS A 4 1.95 -12.62 -13.69
C LYS A 4 2.17 -13.79 -12.74
N HIS A 5 3.17 -13.67 -11.87
CA HIS A 5 3.28 -14.55 -10.71
C HIS A 5 1.99 -14.42 -9.90
N HIS A 6 1.16 -15.45 -9.95
CA HIS A 6 -0.06 -15.57 -9.14
C HIS A 6 0.38 -15.77 -7.69
N ILE A 7 0.59 -14.65 -6.98
CA ILE A 7 0.87 -14.68 -5.55
C ILE A 7 -0.39 -15.23 -4.86
N PRO A 8 -0.31 -16.35 -4.14
CA PRO A 8 -1.46 -16.89 -3.42
C PRO A 8 -2.03 -15.84 -2.47
N ARG A 9 -3.37 -15.76 -2.35
CA ARG A 9 -4.05 -14.78 -1.46
C ARG A 9 -3.49 -14.76 -0.04
N GLU A 10 -3.05 -15.90 0.47
CA GLU A 10 -2.42 -16.07 1.78
C GLU A 10 -1.13 -15.26 1.93
N HIS A 11 -0.31 -15.20 0.88
CA HIS A 11 0.93 -14.42 0.87
C HIS A 11 0.64 -12.91 0.79
N GLY A 12 -0.45 -12.51 0.12
CA GLY A 12 -0.93 -11.13 0.13
C GLY A 12 -1.33 -10.69 1.55
N GLN A 13 -2.14 -11.50 2.23
CA GLN A 13 -2.58 -11.18 3.59
C GLN A 13 -1.45 -11.21 4.63
N LEU A 14 -0.51 -12.14 4.49
CA LEU A 14 0.70 -12.15 5.32
C LEU A 14 1.54 -10.89 5.09
N GLY A 15 1.75 -10.50 3.81
CA GLY A 15 2.45 -9.28 3.44
C GLY A 15 1.80 -8.03 4.03
N GLU A 16 0.47 -7.91 3.94
CA GLU A 16 -0.28 -6.79 4.53
C GLU A 16 -0.12 -6.72 6.05
N ASN A 17 -0.18 -7.86 6.75
CA ASN A 17 -0.03 -7.89 8.21
C ASN A 17 1.40 -7.52 8.64
N LEU A 18 2.42 -7.99 7.91
CA LEU A 18 3.82 -7.61 8.15
C LEU A 18 4.05 -6.12 7.89
N ALA A 19 3.54 -5.61 6.77
CA ALA A 19 3.60 -4.19 6.42
C ALA A 19 2.93 -3.31 7.47
N ARG A 20 1.73 -3.71 7.93
CA ARG A 20 1.02 -3.01 9.01
C ARG A 20 1.86 -2.96 10.28
N THR A 21 2.31 -4.12 10.76
CA THR A 21 3.08 -4.23 12.02
C THR A 21 4.33 -3.38 11.96
N TYR A 22 5.05 -3.43 10.83
CA TYR A 22 6.21 -2.59 10.58
C TYR A 22 5.85 -1.09 10.66
N LEU A 23 4.80 -0.64 9.96
CA LEU A 23 4.40 0.76 9.98
C LEU A 23 3.95 1.23 11.38
N GLU A 24 3.26 0.37 12.13
CA GLU A 24 2.91 0.64 13.54
C GLU A 24 4.17 0.83 14.40
N GLN A 25 5.20 -0.01 14.22
CA GLN A 25 6.50 0.16 14.89
C GLN A 25 7.25 1.43 14.46
N GLN A 26 7.01 1.92 13.24
CA GLN A 26 7.53 3.21 12.76
C GLN A 26 6.70 4.42 13.25
N GLY A 27 5.71 4.20 14.13
CA GLY A 27 4.92 5.25 14.76
C GLY A 27 3.68 5.68 13.97
N LEU A 28 3.25 4.92 12.96
CA LEU A 28 1.97 5.16 12.29
C LEU A 28 0.84 4.47 13.04
N THR A 29 -0.34 5.08 13.06
CA THR A 29 -1.55 4.45 13.63
C THR A 29 -2.32 3.74 12.53
N PHE A 30 -2.72 2.50 12.76
CA PHE A 30 -3.58 1.76 11.84
C PHE A 30 -5.00 2.34 11.80
N VAL A 31 -5.56 2.49 10.60
CA VAL A 31 -6.93 3.01 10.39
C VAL A 31 -7.82 1.94 9.74
N ALA A 32 -7.38 1.34 8.64
CA ALA A 32 -8.14 0.32 7.92
C ALA A 32 -7.22 -0.57 7.05
N LYS A 33 -7.73 -1.74 6.64
CA LYS A 33 -7.10 -2.60 5.62
C LYS A 33 -8.12 -3.12 4.62
N ASN A 34 -7.67 -3.50 3.43
CA ASN A 34 -8.52 -4.09 2.38
C ASN A 34 -9.73 -3.21 2.02
N VAL A 35 -9.54 -1.90 1.87
CA VAL A 35 -10.62 -1.00 1.44
C VAL A 35 -10.87 -1.24 -0.04
N ARG A 36 -12.09 -1.62 -0.42
CA ARG A 36 -12.42 -2.02 -1.80
C ARG A 36 -13.63 -1.28 -2.33
N TYR A 37 -13.50 -0.79 -3.55
CA TYR A 37 -14.57 -0.18 -4.34
C TYR A 37 -14.59 -0.81 -5.74
N LYS A 38 -15.67 -0.58 -6.50
CA LYS A 38 -15.80 -1.11 -7.87
C LYS A 38 -14.66 -0.70 -8.81
N PHE A 39 -13.98 0.40 -8.52
CA PHE A 39 -12.96 1.02 -9.38
C PHE A 39 -11.54 0.99 -8.79
N GLY A 40 -11.34 0.51 -7.57
CA GLY A 40 -10.05 0.60 -6.91
C GLY A 40 -10.04 -0.05 -5.52
N GLU A 41 -8.85 -0.29 -5.01
CA GLU A 41 -8.63 -0.84 -3.68
C GLU A 41 -7.43 -0.15 -3.03
N ILE A 42 -7.37 -0.22 -1.69
CA ILE A 42 -6.28 0.28 -0.86
C ILE A 42 -5.95 -0.84 0.14
N ASP A 43 -4.70 -1.28 0.14
CA ASP A 43 -4.28 -2.39 1.01
C ASP A 43 -4.30 -1.97 2.47
N LEU A 44 -3.68 -0.82 2.82
CA LEU A 44 -3.72 -0.24 4.16
C LEU A 44 -4.03 1.26 4.13
N VAL A 45 -4.79 1.71 5.13
CA VAL A 45 -4.93 3.11 5.50
C VAL A 45 -4.30 3.28 6.87
N MET A 46 -3.34 4.19 6.96
CA MET A 46 -2.60 4.51 8.18
C MET A 46 -2.67 6.00 8.46
N GLN A 47 -2.33 6.43 9.66
CA GLN A 47 -2.26 7.83 10.06
C GLN A 47 -0.87 8.15 10.59
N GLN A 48 -0.27 9.23 10.11
CA GLN A 48 0.95 9.81 10.67
C GLN A 48 0.70 11.28 11.07
N GLY A 49 0.52 11.54 12.36
CA GLY A 49 0.17 12.88 12.83
C GLY A 49 -1.15 13.34 12.21
N LYS A 50 -1.10 14.38 11.36
CA LYS A 50 -2.27 14.89 10.62
C LYS A 50 -2.41 14.33 9.20
N THR A 51 -1.47 13.49 8.76
CA THR A 51 -1.45 12.93 7.41
C THR A 51 -2.09 11.55 7.36
N LEU A 52 -3.10 11.39 6.50
CA LEU A 52 -3.64 10.09 6.14
C LEU A 52 -2.73 9.44 5.08
N VAL A 53 -2.30 8.21 5.32
CA VAL A 53 -1.33 7.51 4.49
C VAL A 53 -2.03 6.32 3.83
N PHE A 54 -2.17 6.36 2.52
CA PHE A 54 -2.68 5.27 1.73
C PHE A 54 -1.51 4.41 1.24
N VAL A 55 -1.50 3.14 1.60
CA VAL A 55 -0.37 2.25 1.36
C VAL A 55 -0.78 1.12 0.42
N GLU A 56 0.00 0.94 -0.64
CA GLU A 56 0.00 -0.29 -1.43
C GLU A 56 1.09 -1.23 -0.89
N VAL A 57 0.77 -2.52 -0.75
CA VAL A 57 1.69 -3.55 -0.29
C VAL A 57 2.03 -4.52 -1.44
N LYS A 58 3.32 -4.79 -1.62
CA LYS A 58 3.82 -5.74 -2.61
C LYS A 58 4.67 -6.79 -1.93
N TYR A 59 4.13 -8.01 -1.82
CA TYR A 59 4.93 -9.17 -1.45
C TYR A 59 5.75 -9.67 -2.64
N ARG A 60 7.03 -10.03 -2.42
CA ARG A 60 7.86 -10.73 -3.41
C ARG A 60 8.64 -11.84 -2.73
N SER A 61 8.62 -13.04 -3.32
CA SER A 61 9.33 -14.22 -2.81
C SER A 61 10.83 -14.24 -3.15
N LYS A 62 11.31 -13.37 -4.05
CA LYS A 62 12.72 -13.29 -4.48
C LYS A 62 13.25 -11.86 -4.39
N SER A 63 14.46 -11.73 -3.83
CA SER A 63 15.23 -10.49 -3.70
C SER A 63 15.67 -9.96 -5.07
N GLN A 64 14.86 -9.09 -5.67
CA GLN A 64 15.21 -8.31 -6.88
C GLN A 64 14.78 -6.86 -6.75
N PHE A 65 14.91 -6.29 -5.54
CA PHE A 65 14.51 -4.92 -5.26
C PHE A 65 15.34 -3.85 -6.01
N GLY A 66 16.48 -4.22 -6.59
CA GLY A 66 17.47 -3.30 -7.18
C GLY A 66 17.05 -2.51 -8.42
N GLY A 67 15.86 -2.69 -9.00
CA GLY A 67 15.45 -1.98 -10.23
C GLY A 67 14.00 -1.49 -10.27
N ALA A 68 13.21 -1.69 -9.21
CA ALA A 68 11.75 -1.57 -9.25
C ALA A 68 11.17 -0.42 -8.41
N LEU A 69 11.90 0.70 -8.26
CA LEU A 69 11.29 1.97 -7.81
C LEU A 69 10.12 2.44 -8.72
N HIS A 70 9.89 1.77 -9.85
CA HIS A 70 8.74 1.92 -10.76
C HIS A 70 7.65 0.83 -10.64
N ALA A 71 7.54 0.13 -9.51
CA ALA A 71 6.66 -1.04 -9.35
C ALA A 71 5.13 -0.79 -9.45
N LEU A 72 4.68 0.46 -9.65
CA LEU A 72 3.27 0.79 -9.89
C LEU A 72 3.07 1.29 -11.31
N SER A 73 2.25 0.56 -12.07
CA SER A 73 1.75 1.05 -13.35
C SER A 73 0.88 2.29 -13.16
N THR A 74 0.81 3.14 -14.18
CA THR A 74 -0.10 4.30 -14.21
C THR A 74 -1.55 3.92 -13.87
N LYS A 75 -1.99 2.73 -14.28
CA LYS A 75 -3.32 2.20 -13.98
C LYS A 75 -3.50 1.91 -12.48
N GLN A 76 -2.49 1.36 -11.80
CA GLN A 76 -2.55 1.15 -10.35
C GLN A 76 -2.61 2.48 -9.61
N ILE A 77 -1.75 3.44 -9.98
CA ILE A 77 -1.75 4.79 -9.42
C ILE A 77 -3.12 5.45 -9.52
N GLN A 78 -3.73 5.44 -10.72
CA GLN A 78 -5.04 6.03 -10.95
C GLN A 78 -6.15 5.36 -10.12
N ARG A 79 -6.10 4.02 -10.00
CA ARG A 79 -7.06 3.28 -9.17
C ARG A 79 -6.92 3.60 -7.69
N LEU A 80 -5.69 3.71 -7.20
CA LEU A 80 -5.41 4.02 -5.80
C LEU A 80 -5.83 5.45 -5.47
N ARG A 81 -5.53 6.43 -6.34
CA ARG A 81 -5.98 7.82 -6.18
C ARG A 81 -7.51 7.91 -6.11
N ARG A 82 -8.21 7.28 -7.05
CA ARG A 82 -9.69 7.24 -7.05
C ARG A 82 -10.25 6.59 -5.79
N ALA A 83 -9.66 5.49 -5.33
CA ALA A 83 -10.09 4.84 -4.10
C ALA A 83 -9.87 5.74 -2.86
N ALA A 84 -8.71 6.41 -2.79
CA ALA A 84 -8.39 7.34 -1.71
C ALA A 84 -9.32 8.55 -1.67
N GLU A 85 -9.56 9.19 -2.83
CA GLU A 85 -10.52 10.30 -2.97
C GLU A 85 -11.90 9.89 -2.46
N HIS A 86 -12.40 8.72 -2.90
CA HIS A 86 -13.70 8.23 -2.47
C HIS A 86 -13.73 7.86 -0.98
N TYR A 87 -12.66 7.28 -0.44
CA TYR A 87 -12.53 7.00 0.99
C TYR A 87 -12.63 8.28 1.82
N MET A 88 -11.91 9.33 1.44
CA MET A 88 -11.95 10.62 2.16
C MET A 88 -13.34 11.26 2.08
N GLN A 89 -13.98 11.24 0.89
CA GLN A 89 -15.34 11.76 0.71
C GLN A 89 -16.36 11.06 1.60
N LEU A 90 -16.36 9.72 1.62
CA LEU A 90 -17.29 8.93 2.44
C LEU A 90 -17.08 9.13 3.95
N LYS A 91 -15.85 9.46 4.35
CA LYS A 91 -15.50 9.71 5.76
C LYS A 91 -15.57 11.19 6.13
N HIS A 92 -15.98 12.06 5.21
CA HIS A 92 -16.01 13.51 5.38
C HIS A 92 -14.67 14.07 5.89
N LEU A 93 -13.56 13.54 5.37
CA LEU A 93 -12.21 13.93 5.75
C LEU A 93 -11.68 15.01 4.81
N ASP A 94 -11.24 16.11 5.39
CA ASP A 94 -10.47 17.17 4.72
C ASP A 94 -9.09 17.26 5.38
N VAL A 95 -8.21 16.32 5.02
CA VAL A 95 -6.87 16.19 5.59
C VAL A 95 -5.86 15.96 4.48
N ILE A 96 -4.62 16.36 4.73
CA ILE A 96 -3.51 16.01 3.83
C ILE A 96 -3.36 14.49 3.77
N CYS A 97 -3.15 13.97 2.57
CA CYS A 97 -2.84 12.57 2.38
C CYS A 97 -1.57 12.39 1.56
N ARG A 98 -0.98 11.19 1.67
CA ARG A 98 0.11 10.74 0.80
C ARG A 98 -0.06 9.28 0.44
N PHE A 99 0.65 8.87 -0.60
CA PHE A 99 0.67 7.50 -1.09
C PHE A 99 2.05 6.89 -0.83
N ASP A 100 2.08 5.82 -0.05
CA ASP A 100 3.32 5.10 0.27
C ASP A 100 3.28 3.71 -0.39
N LEU A 101 4.45 3.15 -0.70
CA LEU A 101 4.60 1.78 -1.18
C LEU A 101 5.44 0.98 -0.19
N ILE A 102 4.93 -0.18 0.21
CA ILE A 102 5.67 -1.15 1.02
C ILE A 102 5.99 -2.39 0.19
N GLY A 103 7.28 -2.68 0.05
CA GLY A 103 7.76 -3.97 -0.44
C GLY A 103 8.04 -4.90 0.73
N VAL A 104 7.48 -6.11 0.71
CA VAL A 104 7.73 -7.16 1.70
C VAL A 104 8.46 -8.32 1.03
N GLU A 105 9.66 -8.61 1.52
CA GLU A 105 10.45 -9.79 1.18
C GLU A 105 10.70 -10.61 2.45
N PRO A 106 11.07 -11.91 2.35
CA PRO A 106 11.26 -12.77 3.52
C PRO A 106 12.22 -12.24 4.59
N ALA A 107 13.23 -11.47 4.18
CA ALA A 107 14.28 -10.96 5.09
C ALA A 107 14.24 -9.45 5.30
N GLN A 108 13.46 -8.70 4.50
CA GLN A 108 13.54 -7.24 4.48
C GLN A 108 12.20 -6.61 4.11
N ILE A 109 11.92 -5.48 4.74
CA ILE A 109 10.83 -4.57 4.36
C ILE A 109 11.44 -3.30 3.77
N TYR A 110 10.91 -2.86 2.65
CA TYR A 110 11.28 -1.62 1.98
C TYR A 110 10.10 -0.66 2.02
N TRP A 111 10.34 0.58 2.43
CA TRP A 111 9.32 1.60 2.52
C TRP A 111 9.68 2.82 1.69
N LEU A 112 8.94 3.02 0.61
CA LEU A 112 9.00 4.23 -0.18
C LEU A 112 7.86 5.16 0.23
N LYS A 113 8.22 6.28 0.87
CA LYS A 113 7.27 7.35 1.20
C LYS A 113 7.05 8.25 0.00
N ASN A 114 5.83 8.80 -0.15
CA ASN A 114 5.48 9.70 -1.24
C ASN A 114 5.80 9.10 -2.62
N ALA A 115 5.35 7.87 -2.84
CA ALA A 115 5.64 7.13 -4.06
C ALA A 115 5.12 7.83 -5.33
N PHE A 116 4.03 8.61 -5.24
CA PHE A 116 3.43 9.40 -6.32
C PHE A 116 2.33 10.35 -5.81
#